data_AF-A0A7C5GWJ9-F1
#
_entry.id   AF-A0A7C5GWJ9-F1
#
_cell.length_a   1.000
_cell.length_b   1.000
_cell.length_c   1.000
_cell.angle_alpha   90.00
_cell.angle_beta   90.00
_cell.angle_gamma   90.00
#
_symmetry.space_group_name_H-M   'P 1'
#
loop_
_entity.id
_entity.type
_entity.pdbx_description
1 polymer ?
#
loop_
_entity_poly.entity_id
_entity_poly.type
_entity_poly.pdbx_seq_one_letter_code
_entity_poly.pdbx_strand_id
1 'polypeptide(L)'
;MFAEEKTGSPAGLERMGVLKLFFLVFITGGIYTGVWFLKRLEAFNALNSEVKLKQAPFTFIIAGCVVNIGITFFLMFAGKELDKGLINSLLMTGDILNIVVAVVLLVQAFKLRRILMEHFNTTVSWLGTFFFTVFYLQYRINRLTEEVEDEV
;
A
#
# COMPACT_ATOMS: atom_id res chain seq x y z
N MET A 1 23.66 -7.49 28.51
CA MET A 1 24.18 -6.11 28.36
C MET A 1 24.37 -5.87 26.88
N PHE A 2 23.35 -5.28 26.23
CA PHE A 2 23.38 -4.42 25.04
C PHE A 2 21.91 -4.02 24.85
N ALA A 3 21.54 -2.90 25.47
CA ALA A 3 20.30 -2.24 25.13
C ALA A 3 20.49 -1.66 23.73
N GLU A 4 19.92 -2.30 22.71
CA GLU A 4 19.62 -1.60 21.47
C GLU A 4 18.59 -0.53 21.83
N GLU A 5 19.09 0.69 21.98
CA GLU A 5 18.31 1.90 22.01
C GLU A 5 17.55 1.96 20.68
N LYS A 6 16.29 1.51 20.69
CA LYS A 6 15.36 1.74 19.60
C LYS A 6 15.22 3.26 19.48
N THR A 7 15.99 3.87 18.59
CA THR A 7 15.71 5.17 17.99
C THR A 7 14.49 5.06 17.06
N GLY A 8 13.46 4.33 17.51
CA GLY A 8 12.22 4.12 16.81
C GLY A 8 11.28 5.22 17.23
N SER A 9 10.79 5.97 16.25
CA SER A 9 9.58 6.80 16.32
C SER A 9 8.64 6.33 17.44
N PRO A 10 8.07 7.24 18.26
CA PRO A 10 7.28 6.92 19.44
C PRO A 10 6.07 5.99 19.19
N ALA A 11 5.70 5.75 17.92
CA ALA A 11 4.65 4.82 17.49
C ALA A 11 5.15 3.58 16.70
N GLY A 12 6.46 3.36 16.56
CA GLY A 12 7.03 2.27 15.74
C GLY A 12 6.81 2.45 14.23
N LEU A 13 6.37 3.64 13.79
CA LEU A 13 6.07 3.95 12.40
C LEU A 13 7.32 4.50 11.70
N GLU A 14 7.86 3.73 10.76
CA GLU A 14 8.99 4.17 9.94
C GLU A 14 8.62 5.33 9.02
N ARG A 15 9.31 6.46 9.20
CA ARG A 15 9.29 7.59 8.28
C ARG A 15 9.84 7.17 6.92
N MET A 16 9.17 7.60 5.86
CA MET A 16 9.67 7.43 4.50
C MET A 16 9.24 8.60 3.63
N GLY A 17 10.18 9.15 2.86
CA GLY A 17 9.88 10.21 1.91
C GLY A 17 8.82 9.78 0.90
N VAL A 18 7.79 10.60 0.70
CA VAL A 18 6.68 10.33 -0.23
C VAL A 18 7.20 10.23 -1.67
N LEU A 19 8.20 11.04 -2.04
CA LEU A 19 8.87 10.95 -3.34
C LEU A 19 9.57 9.59 -3.53
N LYS A 20 10.26 9.09 -2.49
CA LYS A 20 10.89 7.76 -2.52
C LYS A 20 9.83 6.66 -2.71
N LEU A 21 8.70 6.76 -2.00
CA LEU A 21 7.57 5.85 -2.18
C LEU A 21 7.05 5.88 -3.62
N PHE A 22 6.86 7.07 -4.18
CA PHE A 22 6.41 7.26 -5.56
C PHE A 22 7.34 6.57 -6.56
N PHE A 23 8.65 6.82 -6.47
CA PHE A 23 9.63 6.15 -7.34
C PHE A 23 9.62 4.62 -7.19
N LEU A 24 9.52 4.09 -5.97
CA LEU A 24 9.45 2.65 -5.73
C LEU A 24 8.19 2.02 -6.31
N VAL A 25 7.03 2.65 -6.12
CA VAL A 25 5.75 2.20 -6.69
C VAL A 25 5.80 2.24 -8.22
N PHE A 26 6.37 3.30 -8.80
CA PHE A 26 6.50 3.46 -10.24
C PHE A 26 7.43 2.40 -10.85
N ILE A 27 8.64 2.21 -10.29
CA ILE A 27 9.62 1.24 -10.78
C ILE A 27 9.11 -0.21 -10.66
N THR A 28 8.35 -0.51 -9.60
CA THR A 28 7.82 -1.86 -9.38
C THR A 28 6.45 -2.10 -10.02
N GLY A 29 5.93 -1.14 -10.78
CA GLY A 29 4.62 -1.28 -11.43
C GLY A 29 3.46 -1.48 -10.45
N GLY A 30 3.54 -0.88 -9.26
CA GLY A 30 2.49 -0.99 -8.24
C GLY A 30 2.71 -2.06 -7.18
N ILE A 31 3.55 -3.08 -7.42
CA ILE A 31 3.79 -4.19 -6.46
C ILE A 31 4.22 -3.66 -5.09
N TYR A 32 5.08 -2.63 -5.08
CA TYR A 32 5.61 -2.09 -3.84
C TYR A 32 4.53 -1.54 -2.91
N THR A 33 3.34 -1.16 -3.42
CA THR A 33 2.23 -0.73 -2.56
C THR A 33 1.81 -1.82 -1.57
N GLY A 34 1.63 -3.05 -2.03
CA GLY A 34 1.30 -4.19 -1.18
C GLY A 34 2.43 -4.55 -0.22
N VAL A 35 3.67 -4.53 -0.71
CA VAL A 35 4.87 -4.79 0.13
C VAL A 35 5.02 -3.74 1.23
N TRP A 36 4.77 -2.47 0.92
CA TRP A 36 4.83 -1.37 1.88
C TRP A 36 3.86 -1.59 3.04
N PHE A 37 2.63 -2.02 2.75
CA PHE A 37 1.65 -2.37 3.78
C PHE A 37 2.05 -3.59 4.60
N LEU A 38 2.58 -4.64 3.95
CA LEU A 38 3.04 -5.84 4.65
C LEU A 38 4.18 -5.54 5.62
N LYS A 39 5.17 -4.76 5.19
CA LYS A 39 6.31 -4.39 6.05
C LYS A 39 5.90 -3.58 7.27
N ARG A 40 4.81 -2.82 7.18
CA ARG A 40 4.30 -1.96 8.26
C ARG A 40 3.10 -2.57 8.99
N LEU A 41 2.72 -3.79 8.65
CA LEU A 41 1.51 -4.44 9.17
C LEU A 41 1.56 -4.59 10.69
N GLU A 42 2.70 -5.02 11.23
CA GLU A 42 2.91 -5.19 12.66
C GLU A 42 2.87 -3.84 13.39
N ALA A 43 3.53 -2.82 12.84
CA ALA A 43 3.50 -1.45 13.39
C ALA A 43 2.07 -0.90 13.42
N PHE A 44 1.29 -1.04 12.34
CA PHE A 44 -0.11 -0.60 12.31
C PHE A 44 -1.00 -1.38 13.29
N ASN A 45 -0.77 -2.68 13.45
CA ASN A 45 -1.54 -3.52 14.38
C ASN A 45 -1.15 -3.35 15.85
N ALA A 46 0.00 -2.72 16.11
CA ALA A 46 0.45 -2.30 17.43
C ALA A 46 -0.17 -0.96 17.88
N LEU A 47 -0.71 -0.16 16.94
CA LEU A 47 -1.45 1.06 17.27
C LEU A 47 -2.75 0.71 18.01
N ASN A 48 -3.15 1.59 18.92
CA ASN A 48 -4.36 1.43 19.71
C ASN A 48 -5.59 1.75 18.83
N SER A 49 -6.18 0.72 18.22
CA SER A 49 -7.38 0.80 17.38
C SER A 49 -8.18 -0.50 17.50
N GLU A 50 -9.50 -0.39 17.44
CA GLU A 50 -10.40 -1.56 17.36
C GLU A 50 -10.26 -2.31 16.03
N VAL A 51 -9.76 -1.61 15.00
CA VAL A 51 -9.60 -2.15 13.65
C VAL A 51 -8.18 -2.65 13.45
N LYS A 52 -8.03 -3.92 13.06
CA LYS A 52 -6.74 -4.49 12.68
C LYS A 52 -6.67 -4.84 11.20
N LEU A 53 -5.47 -4.70 10.64
CA LEU A 53 -5.15 -5.08 9.28
C LEU A 53 -4.74 -6.56 9.23
N LYS A 54 -5.25 -7.29 8.23
CA LYS A 54 -4.91 -8.70 7.98
C LYS A 54 -3.91 -8.78 6.83
N GLN A 55 -3.06 -9.81 6.84
CA GLN A 55 -2.07 -10.03 5.78
C GLN A 55 -2.70 -10.39 4.42
N ALA A 56 -3.80 -11.17 4.44
CA ALA A 56 -4.47 -11.70 3.26
C ALA A 56 -4.75 -10.68 2.13
N PRO A 57 -5.38 -9.51 2.37
CA PRO A 57 -5.65 -8.53 1.30
C PRO A 57 -4.37 -8.00 0.63
N PHE A 58 -3.26 -7.89 1.37
CA PHE A 58 -2.00 -7.41 0.80
C PHE A 58 -1.29 -8.47 -0.03
N THR A 59 -1.35 -9.74 0.40
CA THR A 59 -0.90 -10.87 -0.43
C THR A 59 -1.71 -10.95 -1.72
N PHE A 60 -3.02 -10.70 -1.66
CA PHE A 60 -3.88 -10.64 -2.85
C PHE A 60 -3.48 -9.50 -3.80
N ILE A 61 -3.21 -8.29 -3.28
CA ILE A 61 -2.74 -7.15 -4.10
C ILE A 61 -1.44 -7.51 -4.83
N ILE A 62 -0.46 -8.08 -4.10
CA ILE A 62 0.82 -8.48 -4.69
C ILE A 62 0.62 -9.55 -5.76
N ALA A 63 -0.14 -10.60 -5.47
CA ALA A 63 -0.44 -11.67 -6.43
C ALA A 63 -1.14 -11.13 -7.68
N GLY A 64 -2.12 -10.23 -7.51
CA GLY A 64 -2.82 -9.58 -8.61
C GLY A 64 -1.89 -8.76 -9.51
N CYS A 65 -0.99 -7.97 -8.92
CA CYS A 65 0.03 -7.24 -9.68
C CYS A 65 0.98 -8.19 -10.44
N VAL A 66 1.45 -9.27 -9.81
CA VAL A 66 2.32 -10.25 -10.46
C VAL A 66 1.63 -10.94 -11.64
N VAL A 67 0.35 -11.32 -11.48
CA VAL A 67 -0.44 -11.91 -12.57
C VAL A 67 -0.59 -10.92 -13.73
N ASN A 68 -0.91 -9.64 -13.46
CA ASN A 68 -1.04 -8.64 -14.51
C ASN A 68 0.27 -8.36 -15.26
N ILE A 69 1.39 -8.35 -14.54
CA ILE A 69 2.71 -8.28 -15.17
C ILE A 69 2.95 -9.52 -16.02
N GLY A 70 2.65 -10.72 -15.51
CA GLY A 70 2.74 -11.97 -16.25
C GLY A 70 1.93 -11.98 -17.55
N ILE A 71 0.68 -11.50 -17.52
CA ILE A 71 -0.17 -11.34 -18.71
C ILE A 71 0.46 -10.37 -19.70
N THR A 72 0.96 -9.23 -19.22
CA THR A 72 1.59 -8.21 -20.07
C THR A 72 2.85 -8.74 -20.77
N PHE A 73 3.71 -9.44 -20.02
CA PHE A 73 4.90 -10.10 -20.57
C PHE A 73 4.53 -11.20 -21.57
N PHE A 74 3.56 -12.05 -21.21
CA PHE A 74 3.08 -13.09 -22.11
C PHE A 74 2.60 -12.50 -23.45
N LEU A 75 1.75 -11.48 -23.41
CA LEU A 75 1.24 -10.81 -24.62
C LEU A 75 2.35 -10.13 -25.43
N MET A 76 3.38 -9.59 -24.77
CA MET A 76 4.54 -8.97 -25.45
C MET A 76 5.40 -10.00 -26.20
N PHE A 77 5.61 -11.18 -25.62
CA PHE A 77 6.55 -12.18 -26.16
C PHE A 77 5.89 -13.26 -27.02
N ALA A 78 4.58 -13.48 -26.91
CA ALA A 78 3.92 -14.59 -27.56
C ALA A 78 3.66 -14.40 -29.08
N GLY A 79 4.12 -13.28 -29.66
CA GLY A 79 4.18 -13.08 -31.11
C GLY A 79 2.82 -12.79 -31.78
N LYS A 80 2.84 -12.58 -33.10
CA LYS A 80 1.65 -12.17 -33.88
C LYS A 80 0.68 -13.30 -34.24
N GLU A 81 0.98 -14.55 -33.86
CA GLU A 81 0.15 -15.73 -34.19
C GLU A 81 -0.93 -16.02 -33.14
N LEU A 82 -1.02 -15.20 -32.11
CA LEU A 82 -2.06 -15.34 -31.10
C LEU A 82 -3.44 -15.00 -31.64
N ASP A 83 -4.41 -15.84 -31.28
CA ASP A 83 -5.82 -15.57 -31.53
C ASP A 83 -6.24 -14.24 -30.87
N LYS A 84 -6.92 -13.40 -31.66
CA LYS A 84 -7.39 -12.08 -31.20
C LYS A 84 -8.43 -12.22 -30.08
N GLY A 85 -9.22 -13.29 -30.08
CA GLY A 85 -10.19 -13.58 -29.03
C GLY A 85 -9.51 -13.85 -27.69
N LEU A 86 -8.43 -14.63 -27.71
CA LEU A 86 -7.60 -14.90 -26.53
C LEU A 86 -6.95 -13.62 -25.99
N ILE A 87 -6.35 -12.81 -26.88
CA ILE A 87 -5.73 -11.52 -26.48
C ILE A 87 -6.74 -10.62 -25.78
N ASN A 88 -7.91 -10.40 -26.39
CA ASN A 88 -8.95 -9.55 -25.81
C ASN A 88 -9.46 -10.10 -24.46
N SER A 89 -9.61 -11.41 -24.34
CA SER A 89 -10.05 -12.04 -23.09
C SER A 89 -9.01 -11.88 -21.97
N LEU A 90 -7.72 -12.01 -22.28
CA LEU A 90 -6.64 -11.78 -21.31
C LEU A 90 -6.56 -10.32 -20.88
N LEU A 91 -6.68 -9.38 -21.82
CA LEU A 91 -6.69 -7.94 -21.50
C LEU A 91 -7.88 -7.58 -20.62
N MET A 92 -9.09 -8.01 -20.98
CA MET A 92 -10.30 -7.77 -20.19
C MET A 92 -10.20 -8.39 -18.79
N THR A 93 -9.63 -9.59 -18.68
CA THR A 93 -9.39 -10.23 -17.37
C THR A 93 -8.39 -9.43 -16.54
N GLY A 94 -7.32 -8.93 -17.16
CA GLY A 94 -6.31 -8.10 -16.49
C GLY A 94 -6.87 -6.76 -16.01
N ASP A 95 -7.73 -6.12 -16.81
CA ASP A 95 -8.41 -4.87 -16.45
C ASP A 95 -9.36 -5.06 -15.26
N ILE A 96 -10.17 -6.13 -15.29
CA ILE A 96 -11.05 -6.48 -14.17
C ILE A 96 -10.21 -6.73 -12.91
N LEU A 97 -9.12 -7.51 -13.02
CA LEU A 97 -8.23 -7.79 -11.90
C LEU A 97 -7.60 -6.50 -11.33
N ASN A 98 -7.15 -5.58 -12.20
CA ASN A 98 -6.62 -4.28 -11.80
C ASN A 98 -7.65 -3.46 -11.02
N ILE A 99 -8.90 -3.42 -11.48
CA ILE A 99 -9.98 -2.73 -10.77
C ILE A 99 -10.21 -3.35 -9.39
N VAL A 100 -10.28 -4.69 -9.30
CA VAL A 100 -10.47 -5.37 -8.01
C VAL A 100 -9.30 -5.08 -7.06
N VAL A 101 -8.06 -5.14 -7.55
CA VAL A 101 -6.86 -4.81 -6.76
C VAL A 101 -6.91 -3.36 -6.27
N ALA A 102 -7.29 -2.41 -7.13
CA ALA A 102 -7.42 -1.00 -6.77
C ALA A 102 -8.49 -0.77 -5.69
N VAL A 103 -9.65 -1.43 -5.81
CA VAL A 103 -10.72 -1.37 -4.80
C VAL A 103 -10.25 -1.97 -3.47
N VAL A 104 -9.59 -3.12 -3.48
CA VAL A 104 -9.05 -3.75 -2.27
C VAL A 104 -8.03 -2.84 -1.60
N LEU A 105 -7.10 -2.25 -2.37
CA LEU A 105 -6.11 -1.31 -1.88
C LEU A 105 -6.77 -0.08 -1.25
N LEU A 106 -7.80 0.48 -1.90
CA LEU A 106 -8.56 1.60 -1.40
C LEU A 106 -9.24 1.26 -0.06
N VAL A 107 -9.89 0.11 0.04
CA VAL A 107 -10.50 -0.37 1.29
C VAL A 107 -9.45 -0.49 2.41
N GLN A 108 -8.26 -1.04 2.12
CA GLN A 108 -7.20 -1.11 3.13
C GLN A 108 -6.67 0.28 3.52
N ALA A 109 -6.58 1.22 2.58
CA ALA A 109 -6.18 2.60 2.84
C ALA A 109 -7.18 3.30 3.79
N PHE A 110 -8.48 3.09 3.60
CA PHE A 110 -9.51 3.60 4.51
C PHE A 110 -9.47 2.96 5.91
N LYS A 111 -9.12 1.67 6.00
CA LYS A 111 -8.89 1.03 7.31
C LYS A 111 -7.69 1.64 8.02
N LEU A 112 -6.56 1.81 7.33
CA LEU A 112 -5.39 2.45 7.90
C LEU A 112 -5.69 3.90 8.33
N ARG A 113 -6.42 4.66 7.50
CA ARG A 113 -6.92 5.99 7.87
C ARG A 113 -7.64 5.95 9.23
N ARG A 114 -8.55 5.01 9.43
CA ARG A 114 -9.31 4.87 10.68
C ARG A 114 -8.40 4.56 11.87
N ILE A 115 -7.43 3.64 11.70
CA ILE A 115 -6.44 3.32 12.73
C ILE A 115 -5.65 4.56 13.15
N LEU A 116 -5.18 5.36 12.19
CA LEU A 116 -4.45 6.60 12.47
C LEU A 116 -5.31 7.63 13.21
N MET A 117 -6.58 7.77 12.82
CA MET A 117 -7.51 8.69 13.49
C MET A 117 -7.79 8.28 14.94
N GLU A 118 -8.01 6.99 15.17
CA GLU A 118 -8.30 6.45 16.52
C GLU A 118 -7.08 6.57 17.43
N HIS A 119 -5.88 6.22 16.95
CA HIS A 119 -4.68 6.22 17.78
C HIS A 119 -4.19 7.63 18.14
N PHE A 120 -4.14 8.53 17.14
CA PHE A 120 -3.61 9.89 17.33
C PHE A 120 -4.70 10.91 17.67
N ASN A 121 -5.95 10.47 17.87
CA ASN A 121 -7.11 11.34 18.09
C ASN A 121 -7.17 12.55 17.12
N THR A 122 -6.86 12.28 15.86
CA THR A 122 -6.64 13.31 14.83
C THR A 122 -7.59 13.13 13.65
N THR A 123 -7.66 14.15 12.79
CA THR A 123 -8.41 14.07 11.54
C THR A 123 -7.48 13.72 10.38
N VAL A 124 -7.94 12.78 9.56
CA VAL A 124 -7.27 12.40 8.31
C VAL A 124 -8.26 12.58 7.17
N SER A 125 -7.94 13.40 6.16
CA SER A 125 -8.84 13.64 5.02
C SER A 125 -9.21 12.36 4.27
N TRP A 126 -10.51 12.14 4.08
CA TRP A 126 -11.03 11.02 3.29
C TRP A 126 -10.79 11.21 1.79
N LEU A 127 -10.88 12.44 1.30
CA LEU A 127 -10.55 12.81 -0.09
C LEU A 127 -9.06 12.55 -0.37
N GLY A 128 -8.20 12.93 0.57
CA GLY A 128 -6.76 12.65 0.48
C GLY A 128 -6.49 11.14 0.37
N THR A 129 -7.15 10.33 1.20
CA THR A 129 -7.04 8.87 1.14
C THR A 129 -7.63 8.29 -0.15
N PHE A 130 -8.67 8.88 -0.73
CA PHE A 130 -9.27 8.37 -1.97
C PHE A 130 -8.40 8.62 -3.20
N PHE A 131 -7.92 9.85 -3.39
CA PHE A 131 -7.17 10.24 -4.59
C PHE A 131 -5.69 9.85 -4.54
N PHE A 132 -5.08 9.90 -3.35
CA PHE A 132 -3.64 9.68 -3.19
C PHE A 132 -3.31 8.41 -2.41
N THR A 133 -4.32 7.70 -1.87
CA THR A 133 -4.21 6.37 -1.27
C THR A 133 -3.02 6.25 -0.32
N VAL A 134 -2.00 5.46 -0.69
CA VAL A 134 -0.83 5.18 0.14
C VAL A 134 0.09 6.40 0.30
N PHE A 135 0.16 7.27 -0.71
CA PHE A 135 1.05 8.45 -0.70
C PHE A 135 0.60 9.47 0.33
N TYR A 136 -0.70 9.74 0.40
CA TYR A 136 -1.26 10.67 1.39
C TYR A 136 -1.20 10.09 2.80
N LEU A 137 -1.41 8.78 2.96
CA LEU A 137 -1.23 8.12 4.26
C LEU A 137 0.22 8.19 4.73
N GLN A 138 1.20 7.94 3.86
CA GLN A 138 2.61 8.11 4.20
C GLN A 138 2.95 9.56 4.57
N TYR A 139 2.42 10.54 3.82
CA TYR A 139 2.58 11.95 4.16
C TYR A 139 2.06 12.27 5.56
N ARG A 140 0.84 11.81 5.90
CA ARG A 140 0.25 12.02 7.22
C ARG A 140 1.00 11.29 8.31
N ILE A 141 1.46 10.05 8.09
CA ILE A 141 2.30 9.33 9.05
C ILE A 141 3.57 10.12 9.37
N ASN A 142 4.25 10.66 8.35
CA ASN A 142 5.46 11.46 8.56
C ASN A 142 5.17 12.69 9.42
N ARG A 143 4.09 13.42 9.12
CA ARG A 143 3.66 14.61 9.88
C ARG A 143 3.28 14.30 11.32
N LEU A 144 2.51 13.24 11.55
CA LEU A 144 2.14 12.82 12.90
C LEU A 144 3.35 12.38 13.72
N THR A 145 4.33 11.74 13.08
CA THR A 145 5.58 11.38 13.77
C THR A 145 6.43 12.61 14.10
N GLU A 146 6.36 13.69 13.30
CA GLU A 146 7.03 14.97 13.57
C GLU A 146 6.41 15.68 14.76
N GLU A 147 5.08 15.78 14.77
CA GLU A 147 4.32 16.39 15.86
C GLU A 147 4.57 15.71 17.22
N VAL A 148 4.72 14.38 17.27
CA VAL A 148 5.02 13.66 18.52
C VAL A 148 6.50 13.79 18.93
N GLU A 149 7.44 13.95 17.98
CA GLU A 149 8.85 14.20 18.33
C GLU A 149 9.05 15.62 18.90
N ASP A 150 8.29 16.60 18.45
CA ASP A 150 8.39 17.99 18.93
C ASP A 150 7.75 18.20 20.33
N GLU A 151 6.89 17.28 20.79
CA GLU A 151 6.22 17.32 22.10
C GLU A 151 7.03 16.68 23.25
N VAL A 152 8.13 15.97 22.93
CA VAL A 152 8.99 15.24 23.89
C VAL A 152 10.29 16.00 24.16
#